data_AF-A0A3C0VAR9-F1
#
_entry.id   AF-A0A3C0VAR9-F1
#
_cell.length_a   1.000
_cell.length_b   1.000
_cell.length_c   1.000
_cell.angle_alpha   90.00
_cell.angle_beta   90.00
_cell.angle_gamma   90.00
#
_symmetry.space_group_name_H-M   'P 1'
#
loop_
_entity.id
_entity.type
_entity.pdbx_description
1 polymer ?
#
loop_
_entity_poly.entity_id
_entity_poly.type
_entity_poly.pdbx_seq_one_letter_code
_entity_poly.pdbx_strand_id
1 'polypeptide(L)'
;MYTRSHTRIRGCRRRKQGLPFRSSLFWDADPGTIDPRRHARYIIERILDLGDEHEVRWVAHHYSLRLIRDTIARSRVLHEKSRSLWRRVFA
;
A
#
# COMPACT_ATOMS: atom_id res chain seq x y z
N MET A 1 -20.47 38.50 -33.46
CA MET A 1 -19.11 38.00 -33.72
C MET A 1 -18.59 37.30 -32.48
N TYR A 2 -17.96 36.16 -32.69
CA TYR A 2 -17.68 35.03 -31.78
C TYR A 2 -17.19 35.35 -30.36
N THR A 3 -17.85 34.76 -29.36
CA THR A 3 -17.44 34.71 -27.94
C THR A 3 -16.31 33.70 -27.76
N ARG A 4 -15.10 34.16 -27.41
CA ARG A 4 -13.96 33.28 -27.11
C ARG A 4 -13.71 33.19 -25.61
N SER A 5 -14.60 32.48 -24.92
CA SER A 5 -14.42 32.06 -23.53
C SER A 5 -13.19 31.15 -23.45
N HIS A 6 -12.08 31.70 -22.95
CA HIS A 6 -10.87 30.93 -22.69
C HIS A 6 -11.10 30.03 -21.48
N THR A 7 -11.40 28.77 -21.72
CA THR A 7 -11.46 27.74 -20.69
C THR A 7 -10.05 27.53 -20.13
N ARG A 8 -9.78 28.07 -18.94
CA ARG A 8 -8.59 27.68 -18.14
C ARG A 8 -8.76 26.22 -17.75
N ILE A 9 -8.13 25.33 -18.52
CA ILE A 9 -7.96 23.93 -18.14
C ILE A 9 -7.09 23.95 -16.87
N ARG A 10 -7.72 23.80 -15.70
CA ARG A 10 -7.01 23.59 -14.45
C ARG A 10 -6.32 22.24 -14.57
N GLY A 11 -5.02 22.26 -14.89
CA GLY A 11 -4.17 21.10 -14.77
C GLY A 11 -4.27 20.55 -13.35
N CYS A 12 -5.00 19.46 -13.18
CA CYS A 12 -5.07 18.74 -11.93
C CYS A 12 -3.68 18.14 -11.69
N ARG A 13 -2.80 18.86 -11.00
CA ARG A 13 -1.54 18.29 -10.48
C ARG A 13 -1.94 17.14 -9.57
N ARG A 14 -1.95 15.91 -10.08
CA ARG A 14 -1.95 14.72 -9.24
C ARG A 14 -0.71 14.84 -8.38
N ARG A 15 -0.88 15.20 -7.10
CA ARG A 15 0.18 15.04 -6.11
C ARG A 15 0.60 13.57 -6.20
N LYS A 16 1.80 13.31 -6.71
CA LYS A 16 2.46 12.02 -6.47
C LYS A 16 2.66 11.98 -4.97
N GLN A 17 1.70 11.40 -4.25
CA GLN A 17 1.90 11.10 -2.85
C GLN A 17 3.04 10.09 -2.84
N GLY A 18 4.18 10.48 -2.24
CA GLY A 18 5.25 9.53 -1.99
C GLY A 18 4.64 8.35 -1.24
N LEU A 19 5.00 7.14 -1.66
CA LEU A 19 4.58 5.96 -0.93
C LEU A 19 5.12 6.11 0.51
N PRO A 20 4.30 5.83 1.54
CA PRO A 20 4.66 6.08 2.95
C PRO A 20 5.61 5.01 3.52
N PHE A 21 6.24 4.24 2.65
CA PHE A 21 7.08 3.10 2.97
C PHE A 21 8.35 3.14 2.13
N ARG A 22 9.43 2.54 2.63
CA ARG A 22 10.76 2.67 2.01
C ARG A 22 10.85 1.85 0.73
N SER A 23 11.51 2.41 -0.29
CA SER A 23 11.77 1.70 -1.54
C SER A 23 12.57 0.40 -1.35
N SER A 24 13.36 0.30 -0.28
CA SER A 24 14.14 -0.90 0.07
C SER A 24 13.29 -2.15 0.35
N LEU A 25 12.00 -1.98 0.69
CA LEU A 25 11.07 -3.11 0.82
C LEU A 25 10.78 -3.79 -0.53
N PHE A 26 10.98 -3.06 -1.63
CA PHE A 26 10.62 -3.48 -2.98
C PHE A 26 11.87 -3.57 -3.86
N TRP A 27 12.88 -4.32 -3.40
CA TRP A 27 14.10 -4.54 -4.18
C TRP A 27 13.87 -5.32 -5.48
N ASP A 28 12.75 -6.05 -5.57
CA ASP A 28 12.36 -6.88 -6.72
C ASP A 28 11.32 -6.20 -7.64
N ALA A 29 10.74 -5.06 -7.23
CA ALA A 29 9.66 -4.40 -7.94
C ALA A 29 9.85 -2.88 -7.99
N ASP A 30 9.60 -2.26 -9.15
CA ASP A 30 9.72 -0.80 -9.28
C ASP A 30 8.67 -0.09 -8.40
N PRO A 31 9.06 0.67 -7.36
CA PRO A 31 8.14 1.38 -6.49
C PRO A 31 7.23 2.37 -7.24
N GLY A 32 7.67 2.88 -8.39
CA GLY A 32 6.89 3.79 -9.23
C GLY A 32 5.68 3.12 -9.90
N THR A 33 5.64 1.79 -9.94
CA THR A 33 4.56 0.99 -10.57
C THR A 33 3.60 0.39 -9.56
N ILE A 34 3.93 0.44 -8.26
CA ILE A 34 3.14 -0.15 -7.19
C ILE A 34 1.92 0.73 -6.90
N ASP A 35 0.78 0.33 -7.45
CA ASP A 35 -0.52 0.88 -7.10
C ASP A 35 -1.03 0.27 -5.77
N PRO A 36 -1.28 1.08 -4.71
CA PRO A 36 -1.76 0.60 -3.41
C PRO A 36 -3.07 -0.17 -3.44
N ARG A 37 -3.96 0.15 -4.38
CA ARG A 37 -5.27 -0.50 -4.49
C ARG A 37 -5.16 -1.82 -5.24
N ARG A 38 -4.45 -1.83 -6.37
CA ARG A 38 -4.29 -3.03 -7.22
C ARG A 38 -3.38 -4.08 -6.58
N HIS A 39 -2.35 -3.64 -5.86
CA HIS A 39 -1.34 -4.52 -5.27
C HIS A 39 -1.49 -4.65 -3.74
N ALA A 40 -2.69 -4.44 -3.20
CA ALA A 40 -2.92 -4.41 -1.76
C ALA A 40 -2.37 -5.64 -1.02
N ARG A 41 -2.63 -6.86 -1.53
CA ARG A 41 -2.14 -8.09 -0.90
C ARG A 41 -0.61 -8.14 -0.86
N TYR A 42 0.05 -7.83 -1.98
CA TYR A 42 1.50 -7.80 -2.07
C TYR A 42 2.12 -6.78 -1.10
N ILE A 43 1.54 -5.59 -1.00
CA ILE A 43 2.02 -4.54 -0.08
C ILE A 43 1.83 -4.95 1.38
N ILE A 44 0.66 -5.51 1.72
CA ILE A 44 0.39 -6.00 3.07
C ILE A 44 1.38 -7.11 3.44
N GLU A 45 1.58 -8.11 2.57
CA GLU A 45 2.53 -9.19 2.81
C GLU A 45 3.95 -8.66 3.02
N ARG A 46 4.38 -7.73 2.17
CA ARG A 46 5.74 -7.20 2.23
C ARG A 46 6.00 -6.39 3.50
N ILE A 47 5.07 -5.53 3.87
CA ILE A 47 5.18 -4.70 5.08
C ILE A 47 5.07 -5.56 6.34
N LEU A 48 4.18 -6.56 6.37
CA LEU A 48 4.06 -7.44 7.53
C LEU A 48 5.29 -8.33 7.71
N ASP A 49 6.03 -8.66 6.64
CA ASP A 49 7.19 -9.54 6.77
C ASP A 49 8.51 -8.79 7.01
N LEU A 50 8.68 -7.62 6.37
CA LEU A 50 9.96 -6.89 6.34
C LEU A 50 9.86 -5.43 6.81
N GLY A 51 8.65 -4.93 7.06
CA GLY A 51 8.42 -3.53 7.41
C GLY A 51 8.66 -3.21 8.88
N ASP A 52 8.75 -1.91 9.17
CA ASP A 52 8.83 -1.36 10.51
C ASP A 52 7.43 -1.00 11.09
N GLU A 53 7.39 -0.55 12.33
CA GLU A 53 6.14 -0.19 13.01
C GLU A 53 5.36 0.92 12.28
N HIS A 54 6.06 1.90 11.69
CA HIS A 54 5.41 3.01 10.99
C HIS A 54 4.68 2.52 9.73
N GLU A 55 5.30 1.60 9.01
CA GLU A 55 4.77 1.01 7.78
C GLU A 55 3.58 0.09 8.09
N VAL A 56 3.69 -0.72 9.16
CA VAL A 56 2.59 -1.56 9.65
C VAL A 56 1.40 -0.70 10.09
N ARG A 57 1.65 0.39 10.81
CA ARG A 57 0.60 1.34 11.21
C ARG A 57 -0.09 1.93 9.98
N TRP A 58 0.66 2.27 8.94
CA TRP A 58 0.07 2.73 7.69
C TRP A 58 -0.83 1.67 7.06
N VAL A 59 -0.41 0.40 7.00
CA VAL A 59 -1.24 -0.71 6.49
C VAL A 59 -2.56 -0.81 7.27
N ALA A 60 -2.50 -0.74 8.60
CA ALA A 60 -3.67 -0.82 9.47
C ALA A 60 -4.66 0.35 9.26
N HIS A 61 -4.16 1.54 8.92
CA HIS A 61 -5.01 2.69 8.60
C HIS A 61 -5.53 2.69 7.16
N HIS A 62 -4.77 2.16 6.21
CA HIS A 62 -5.09 2.26 4.78
C HIS A 62 -5.99 1.12 4.29
N TYR A 63 -5.85 -0.08 4.85
CA TYR A 63 -6.60 -1.26 4.45
C TYR A 63 -7.59 -1.70 5.52
N SER A 64 -8.67 -2.35 5.10
CA SER A 64 -9.64 -2.89 6.05
C SER A 64 -9.04 -4.07 6.83
N LEU A 65 -9.40 -4.17 8.11
CA LEU A 65 -8.98 -5.29 8.97
C LEU A 65 -9.31 -6.65 8.34
N ARG A 66 -10.46 -6.76 7.65
CA ARG A 66 -10.84 -7.97 6.91
C ARG A 66 -9.83 -8.34 5.82
N LEU A 67 -9.36 -7.37 5.04
CA LEU A 67 -8.37 -7.61 3.98
C LEU A 67 -7.02 -8.02 4.55
N ILE A 68 -6.60 -7.39 5.66
CA ILE A 68 -5.35 -7.71 6.35
C ILE A 68 -5.41 -9.16 6.87
N ARG A 69 -6.50 -9.54 7.56
CA ARG A 69 -6.70 -10.90 8.09
C ARG A 69 -6.77 -11.95 6.99
N ASP A 70 -7.48 -11.66 5.89
CA ASP A 70 -7.53 -12.54 4.72
C ASP A 70 -6.14 -12.75 4.11
N THR A 71 -5.35 -11.68 4.03
CA THR A 71 -3.97 -11.74 3.54
C THR A 71 -3.10 -12.58 4.45
N ILE A 72 -3.12 -12.37 5.77
CA ILE A 72 -2.35 -13.18 6.74
C ILE A 72 -2.75 -14.67 6.66
N ALA A 73 -4.04 -14.96 6.47
CA ALA A 73 -4.55 -16.32 6.41
C ALA A 73 -4.16 -17.05 5.11
N ARG A 74 -4.18 -16.36 3.96
CA ARG A 74 -3.93 -16.95 2.63
C ARG A 74 -2.49 -16.83 2.16
N SER A 75 -1.70 -15.95 2.77
CA SER A 75 -0.34 -15.69 2.31
C SER A 75 0.52 -16.94 2.43
N ARG A 76 1.17 -17.31 1.32
CA ARG A 76 2.17 -18.38 1.25
C ARG A 76 3.60 -17.88 1.41
N VAL A 77 3.80 -16.56 1.28
CA VAL A 77 5.12 -15.92 1.31
C VAL A 77 5.49 -15.41 2.70
N LEU A 78 4.49 -15.09 3.54
CA LEU A 78 4.72 -14.60 4.89
C LEU A 78 5.44 -15.65 5.75
N HIS A 79 6.53 -15.26 6.40
CA HIS A 79 7.26 -16.17 7.29
C HIS A 79 6.37 -16.62 8.47
N GLU A 80 6.55 -17.85 8.95
CA GLU A 80 5.66 -18.44 9.97
C GLU A 80 5.66 -17.65 11.29
N LYS A 81 6.82 -17.13 11.69
CA LYS A 81 6.96 -16.25 12.86
C LYS A 81 6.14 -14.97 12.68
N SER A 82 6.28 -14.28 11.54
CA SER A 82 5.51 -13.09 11.19
C SER A 82 4.02 -13.40 11.18
N ARG A 83 3.60 -14.51 10.56
CA ARG A 83 2.20 -14.96 10.54
C ARG A 83 1.65 -15.14 11.95
N SER A 84 2.41 -15.79 12.83
CA SER A 84 1.98 -16.05 14.20
C SER A 84 1.85 -14.76 15.01
N LEU A 85 2.77 -13.81 14.84
CA LEU A 85 2.69 -12.48 15.45
C LEU A 85 1.44 -11.74 14.98
N TRP A 86 1.27 -11.58 13.67
CA TRP A 86 0.19 -10.76 13.12
C TRP A 86 -1.19 -11.37 13.29
N ARG A 87 -1.28 -12.71 13.35
CA ARG A 87 -2.52 -13.38 13.77
C ARG A 87 -2.95 -12.97 15.17
N ARG A 88 -2.02 -12.72 16.10
CA ARG A 88 -2.35 -12.27 17.47
C ARG A 88 -2.69 -10.79 17.51
N VAL A 89 -1.98 -9.96 16.73
CA VAL A 89 -2.20 -8.50 16.69
C VAL A 89 -3.53 -8.15 16.01
N PHE A 90 -3.89 -8.85 14.94
CA PHE A 90 -5.11 -8.60 14.16
C PHE A 90 -6.20 -9.68 14.38
N ALA A 91 -6.07 -10.49 15.45
CA ALA A 91 -7.07 -11.48 15.90
C ALA A 91 -8.44 -10.88 16.17
#